data_AF-A0A9W6CAI3-F1
#
_entry.id   AF-A0A9W6CAI3-F1
#
_cell.length_a   1.000
_cell.length_b   1.000
_cell.length_c   1.000
_cell.angle_alpha   90.00
_cell.angle_beta   90.00
_cell.angle_gamma   90.00
#
_symmetry.space_group_name_H-M   'P 1'
#
loop_
_entity.id
_entity.type
_entity.pdbx_description
1 polymer ?
#
loop_
_entity_poly.entity_id
_entity_poly.type
_entity_poly.pdbx_seq_one_letter_code
_entity_poly.pdbx_strand_id
1 'polypeptide(L)'
;MDYNAYSFICDMAWMSLLLIIAQIIRTLVKPFQKLYIPSSVIGGGMGLILGPQVLNVIPWSDQIGSYAYLFICIIFAGLYLGKKEETKLSTVLRNTGDTFCINMATEFICFGSALVFGWMILKVFFSDVFGEFSLLLPAGYCGGHGYASTIGTALNNLLGREDCVQIGQTFATLGLLTGLIGGIIFINIMVRKGETHFIKKVDSLPEEYRTGIVPIEKQNSMGNETMNPMSIDPLAWHFALTFLAFIIGYTFYNWYKKYLPDIEVPVMCLAMIAGVILQKILNKTRFKDTVDKKVEGRIGSMFTDYLVGFGIASISLTVIQSYFVPILALCVLGTLWPIIMVLFVGRNLFHNYWFERSIFIFGWCTGVVAIGTTLLRICDPEMKSGTLDDYGTAYSVISIIEVFIVALTPQLAVSMGCPVVGAVELTIGIILLLICAHFFKTGRLVKRRNK
;
A
#
# COMPACT_ATOMS: atom_id res chain seq x y z
N MET A 1 -22.21 -3.79 -20.61
CA MET A 1 -22.87 -5.12 -20.71
C MET A 1 -23.71 -5.25 -19.46
N ASP A 2 -24.99 -5.62 -19.54
CA ASP A 2 -25.78 -5.86 -18.33
C ASP A 2 -25.07 -6.87 -17.43
N TYR A 3 -24.77 -6.44 -16.20
CA TYR A 3 -24.00 -7.24 -15.25
C TYR A 3 -24.77 -8.51 -14.90
N ASN A 4 -24.24 -9.65 -15.31
CA ASN A 4 -24.81 -10.96 -15.04
C ASN A 4 -23.76 -11.87 -14.38
N ALA A 5 -24.16 -13.10 -14.02
CA ALA A 5 -23.27 -14.05 -13.34
C ALA A 5 -21.96 -14.32 -14.11
N TYR A 6 -21.95 -14.20 -15.44
CA TYR A 6 -20.76 -14.40 -16.26
C TYR A 6 -19.87 -13.15 -16.34
N SER A 7 -20.41 -11.94 -16.15
CA SER A 7 -19.65 -10.69 -16.26
C SER A 7 -18.40 -10.69 -15.37
N PHE A 8 -18.53 -11.12 -14.12
CA PHE A 8 -17.39 -11.25 -13.20
C PHE A 8 -16.32 -12.21 -13.73
N ILE A 9 -16.73 -13.40 -14.19
CA ILE A 9 -15.80 -14.41 -14.70
C ILE A 9 -15.10 -13.90 -15.97
N CYS A 10 -15.84 -13.25 -16.87
CA CYS A 10 -15.29 -12.68 -18.10
C CYS A 10 -14.26 -11.58 -17.81
N ASP A 11 -14.56 -10.65 -16.91
CA ASP A 11 -13.62 -9.60 -16.53
C ASP A 11 -12.36 -10.20 -15.88
N MET A 12 -12.52 -11.17 -14.98
CA MET A 12 -11.40 -11.90 -14.38
C MET A 12 -10.57 -12.66 -15.42
N ALA A 13 -11.20 -13.25 -16.44
CA ALA A 13 -10.52 -13.95 -17.51
C ALA A 13 -9.71 -12.99 -18.40
N TRP A 14 -10.28 -11.85 -18.77
CA TRP A 14 -9.58 -10.80 -19.51
C TRP A 14 -8.39 -10.26 -18.72
N MET A 15 -8.58 -9.94 -17.43
CA MET A 15 -7.49 -9.48 -16.59
C MET A 15 -6.41 -10.55 -16.44
N SER A 16 -6.78 -11.82 -16.22
CA SER A 16 -5.84 -12.95 -16.19
C SER A 16 -4.99 -13.03 -17.47
N LEU A 17 -5.62 -12.92 -18.63
CA LEU A 17 -4.94 -12.91 -19.92
C LEU A 17 -3.94 -11.74 -20.01
N LEU A 18 -4.36 -10.54 -19.61
CA LEU A 18 -3.49 -9.36 -19.60
C LEU A 18 -2.32 -9.52 -18.63
N LEU A 19 -2.51 -10.12 -17.45
CA LEU A 19 -1.44 -10.38 -16.49
C LEU A 19 -0.42 -11.39 -17.04
N ILE A 20 -0.87 -12.43 -17.74
CA ILE A 20 0.02 -13.40 -18.41
C ILE A 20 0.84 -12.70 -19.49
N ILE A 21 0.19 -11.93 -20.36
CA ILE A 21 0.88 -11.19 -21.43
C ILE A 21 1.86 -10.18 -20.83
N ALA A 22 1.46 -9.46 -19.79
CA ALA A 22 2.29 -8.51 -19.07
C ALA A 22 3.54 -9.16 -18.45
N GLN A 23 3.40 -10.36 -17.88
CA GLN A 23 4.54 -11.11 -17.35
C GLN A 23 5.53 -11.53 -18.46
N ILE A 24 5.02 -11.93 -19.62
CA ILE A 24 5.84 -12.24 -20.79
C ILE A 24 6.56 -10.99 -21.29
N ILE A 25 5.84 -9.87 -21.42
CA ILE A 25 6.41 -8.57 -21.81
C ILE A 25 7.51 -8.15 -20.83
N ARG A 26 7.27 -8.24 -19.52
CA ARG A 26 8.27 -7.95 -18.49
C ARG A 26 9.52 -8.82 -18.67
N THR A 27 9.35 -10.08 -19.03
CA THR A 27 10.47 -11.02 -19.24
C THR A 27 11.28 -10.70 -20.51
N LEU A 28 10.66 -10.14 -21.55
CA LEU A 28 11.31 -9.91 -22.85
C LEU A 28 11.82 -8.48 -23.06
N VAL A 29 11.13 -7.48 -22.51
CA VAL A 29 11.30 -6.07 -22.86
C VAL A 29 12.14 -5.32 -21.83
N LYS A 30 13.36 -4.93 -22.22
CA LYS A 30 14.38 -4.33 -21.35
C LYS A 30 13.93 -3.07 -20.59
N PRO A 31 13.17 -2.12 -21.17
CA PRO A 31 12.66 -0.96 -20.42
C PRO A 31 11.87 -1.35 -19.16
N PHE A 32 10.94 -2.30 -19.26
CA PHE A 32 10.13 -2.74 -18.11
C PHE A 32 10.98 -3.44 -17.05
N GLN A 33 11.98 -4.23 -17.47
CA GLN A 33 12.94 -4.87 -16.56
C GLN A 33 13.82 -3.86 -15.80
N LYS A 34 14.29 -2.82 -16.50
CA LYS A 34 15.18 -1.81 -15.93
C LYS A 34 14.46 -0.87 -14.97
N LEU A 35 13.17 -0.63 -15.21
CA LEU A 35 12.30 0.17 -14.35
C LEU A 35 11.57 -0.67 -13.29
N TYR A 36 11.71 -2.00 -13.33
CA TYR A 36 11.11 -2.96 -12.39
C TYR A 36 9.57 -2.86 -12.28
N ILE A 37 8.91 -2.43 -13.36
CA ILE A 37 7.45 -2.21 -13.38
C ILE A 37 6.73 -3.56 -13.15
N PRO A 38 5.87 -3.68 -12.11
CA PRO A 38 5.07 -4.88 -11.84
C PRO A 38 4.24 -5.32 -13.05
N SER A 39 4.08 -6.63 -13.22
CA SER A 39 3.26 -7.19 -14.30
C SER A 39 1.79 -6.79 -14.16
N SER A 40 1.31 -6.59 -12.94
CA SER A 40 -0.02 -6.03 -12.66
C SER A 40 -0.19 -4.59 -13.15
N VAL A 41 0.87 -3.76 -13.08
CA VAL A 41 0.85 -2.39 -13.62
C VAL A 41 0.85 -2.39 -15.14
N ILE A 42 1.67 -3.23 -15.77
CA ILE A 42 1.71 -3.38 -17.23
C ILE A 42 0.35 -3.90 -17.73
N GLY A 43 -0.19 -4.95 -17.10
CA GLY A 43 -1.48 -5.55 -17.45
C GLY A 43 -2.64 -4.58 -17.27
N GLY A 44 -2.67 -3.84 -16.17
CA GLY A 44 -3.67 -2.79 -15.95
C GLY A 44 -3.58 -1.65 -16.98
N GLY A 45 -2.36 -1.21 -17.32
CA GLY A 45 -2.15 -0.22 -18.38
C GLY A 45 -2.62 -0.72 -19.76
N MET A 46 -2.37 -1.99 -20.08
CA MET A 46 -2.94 -2.63 -21.27
C MET A 46 -4.46 -2.69 -21.21
N GLY A 47 -5.04 -2.99 -20.05
CA GLY A 47 -6.50 -3.01 -19.83
C GLY A 47 -7.16 -1.66 -20.01
N LEU A 48 -6.49 -0.57 -19.63
CA LEU A 48 -6.94 0.80 -19.87
C LEU A 48 -6.91 1.14 -21.37
N ILE A 49 -5.82 0.81 -22.08
CA ILE A 49 -5.67 1.09 -23.51
C ILE A 49 -6.60 0.22 -24.36
N LEU A 50 -6.72 -1.06 -24.05
CA LEU A 50 -7.58 -1.99 -24.77
C LEU A 50 -9.06 -1.87 -24.36
N GLY A 51 -9.35 -1.20 -23.25
CA GLY A 51 -10.70 -0.98 -22.75
C GLY A 51 -11.47 0.11 -23.51
N PRO A 52 -12.73 0.37 -23.11
CA PRO A 52 -13.64 1.30 -23.79
C PRO A 52 -13.15 2.75 -23.85
N GLN A 53 -12.22 3.13 -22.96
CA GLN A 53 -11.69 4.48 -22.86
C GLN A 53 -10.80 4.88 -24.06
N VAL A 54 -10.21 3.90 -24.77
CA VAL A 54 -9.25 4.16 -25.86
C VAL A 54 -9.55 3.31 -27.11
N LEU A 55 -9.29 2.01 -27.08
CA LEU A 55 -9.42 1.14 -28.27
C LEU A 55 -10.73 0.34 -28.31
N ASN A 56 -11.43 0.21 -27.17
CA ASN A 56 -12.70 -0.51 -27.04
C ASN A 56 -12.68 -1.95 -27.58
N VAL A 57 -11.57 -2.66 -27.35
CA VAL A 57 -11.38 -4.07 -27.74
C VAL A 57 -11.88 -5.01 -26.66
N ILE A 58 -11.61 -4.69 -25.39
CA ILE A 58 -12.06 -5.47 -24.24
C ILE A 58 -13.36 -4.88 -23.71
N PRO A 59 -14.48 -5.63 -23.76
CA PRO A 59 -15.78 -5.15 -23.31
C PRO A 59 -15.90 -5.35 -21.80
N TRP A 60 -15.19 -4.52 -21.02
CA TRP A 60 -15.29 -4.52 -19.56
C TRP A 60 -16.74 -4.38 -19.09
N SER A 61 -17.10 -5.05 -18.00
CA SER A 61 -18.39 -4.80 -17.37
C SER A 61 -18.44 -3.44 -16.67
N ASP A 62 -19.66 -2.96 -16.40
CA ASP A 62 -19.89 -1.69 -15.71
C ASP A 62 -19.45 -1.73 -14.22
N GLN A 63 -19.05 -2.91 -13.72
CA GLN A 63 -18.57 -3.12 -12.35
C GLN A 63 -17.05 -3.11 -12.20
N ILE A 64 -16.30 -2.88 -13.28
CA ILE A 64 -14.82 -2.93 -13.24
C ILE A 64 -14.20 -2.01 -12.19
N GLY A 65 -14.79 -0.82 -11.97
CA GLY A 65 -14.33 0.14 -10.96
C GLY A 65 -14.48 -0.35 -9.51
N SER A 66 -15.36 -1.31 -9.26
CA SER A 66 -15.65 -1.85 -7.93
C SER A 66 -14.65 -2.93 -7.51
N TYR A 67 -14.00 -3.61 -8.45
CA TYR A 67 -13.18 -4.78 -8.16
C TYR A 67 -11.95 -4.48 -7.31
N ALA A 68 -11.29 -3.34 -7.53
CA ALA A 68 -10.15 -2.94 -6.71
C ALA A 68 -10.55 -2.80 -5.22
N TYR A 69 -11.74 -2.24 -4.94
CA TYR A 69 -12.29 -2.14 -3.59
C TYR A 69 -12.68 -3.52 -2.99
N LEU A 70 -13.29 -4.39 -3.78
CA LEU A 70 -13.67 -5.72 -3.30
C LEU A 70 -12.44 -6.57 -2.96
N PHE A 71 -11.40 -6.52 -3.80
CA PHE A 71 -10.17 -7.27 -3.57
C PHE A 71 -9.40 -6.75 -2.37
N ILE A 72 -9.38 -5.43 -2.11
CA ILE A 72 -8.73 -4.93 -0.89
C ILE A 72 -9.45 -5.39 0.38
N CYS A 73 -10.78 -5.46 0.37
CA CYS A 73 -11.54 -6.00 1.49
C CYS A 73 -11.16 -7.46 1.77
N ILE A 74 -10.95 -8.27 0.73
CA ILE A 74 -10.51 -9.67 0.86
C ILE A 74 -9.06 -9.76 1.38
N ILE A 75 -8.15 -8.93 0.85
CA ILE A 75 -6.75 -8.88 1.31
C ILE A 75 -6.68 -8.58 2.81
N PHE A 76 -7.45 -7.62 3.29
CA PHE A 76 -7.47 -7.23 4.70
C PHE A 76 -8.17 -8.25 5.59
N ALA A 77 -9.19 -8.95 5.08
CA ALA A 77 -9.83 -10.06 5.78
C ALA A 77 -8.83 -11.18 6.14
N GLY A 78 -7.90 -11.48 5.23
CA GLY A 78 -6.86 -12.50 5.41
C GLY A 78 -5.59 -12.02 6.14
N LEU A 79 -5.39 -10.70 6.30
CA LEU A 79 -4.12 -10.11 6.75
C LEU A 79 -3.58 -10.63 8.10
N TYR A 80 -4.47 -11.02 9.01
CA TYR A 80 -4.12 -11.54 10.33
C TYR A 80 -4.31 -13.06 10.47
N LEU A 81 -4.87 -13.72 9.45
CA LEU A 81 -4.99 -15.17 9.45
C LEU A 81 -3.58 -15.81 9.40
N GLY A 82 -3.38 -16.87 10.19
CA GLY A 82 -2.09 -17.55 10.35
C GLY A 82 -1.10 -16.84 11.29
N LYS A 83 -1.43 -15.66 11.83
CA LYS A 83 -0.60 -15.01 12.87
C LYS A 83 -0.93 -15.61 14.24
N LYS A 84 -0.03 -16.46 14.75
CA LYS A 84 -0.20 -17.19 16.02
C LYS A 84 0.33 -16.44 17.24
N GLU A 85 1.22 -15.47 17.06
CA GLU A 85 1.88 -14.74 18.14
C GLU A 85 1.30 -13.33 18.32
N GLU A 86 1.05 -12.95 19.56
CA GLU A 86 0.73 -11.56 19.91
C GLU A 86 2.04 -10.78 20.06
N THR A 87 2.32 -9.88 19.11
CA THR A 87 3.48 -8.99 19.21
C THR A 87 3.19 -7.91 20.26
N LYS A 88 3.94 -7.93 21.37
CA LYS A 88 3.81 -6.91 22.42
C LYS A 88 4.41 -5.59 21.95
N LEU A 89 3.64 -4.49 22.10
CA LEU A 89 4.06 -3.13 21.75
C LEU A 89 5.41 -2.73 22.39
N SER A 90 5.62 -3.11 23.65
CA SER A 90 6.87 -2.84 24.37
C SER A 90 8.09 -3.51 23.74
N THR A 91 7.94 -4.70 23.17
CA THR A 91 9.03 -5.41 22.48
C THR A 91 9.38 -4.70 21.17
N VAL A 92 8.36 -4.25 20.42
CA VAL A 92 8.55 -3.51 19.15
C VAL A 92 9.25 -2.18 19.40
N LEU A 93 8.78 -1.41 20.39
CA LEU A 93 9.38 -0.11 20.73
C LEU A 93 10.82 -0.25 21.25
N ARG A 94 11.12 -1.35 21.98
CA ARG A 94 12.47 -1.60 22.48
C ARG A 94 13.45 -2.01 21.39
N ASN A 95 13.02 -2.87 20.48
CA ASN A 95 13.91 -3.48 19.49
C ASN A 95 14.01 -2.66 18.20
N THR A 96 12.94 -1.98 17.81
CA THR A 96 12.78 -1.29 16.51
C THR A 96 12.14 0.09 16.65
N GLY A 97 12.32 0.74 17.81
CA GLY A 97 11.60 1.97 18.14
C GLY A 97 11.90 3.15 17.22
N ASP A 98 13.13 3.27 16.71
CA ASP A 98 13.51 4.29 15.72
C ASP A 98 12.78 4.08 14.39
N THR A 99 12.78 2.84 13.91
CA THR A 99 12.10 2.41 12.69
C THR A 99 10.59 2.58 12.83
N PHE A 100 10.01 2.20 13.97
CA PHE A 100 8.60 2.44 14.26
C PHE A 100 8.25 3.93 14.25
N CYS A 101 8.97 4.76 15.02
CA CYS A 101 8.68 6.18 15.13
C CYS A 101 8.83 6.91 13.79
N ILE A 102 9.87 6.63 13.02
CA ILE A 102 10.10 7.30 11.74
C ILE A 102 9.06 6.87 10.70
N ASN A 103 8.77 5.57 10.58
CA ASN A 103 7.78 5.07 9.62
C ASN A 103 6.37 5.60 9.95
N MET A 104 5.94 5.49 11.20
CA MET A 104 4.63 5.99 11.64
C MET A 104 4.54 7.52 11.49
N ALA A 105 5.59 8.25 11.87
CA ALA A 105 5.62 9.70 11.65
C ALA A 105 5.51 10.06 10.18
N THR A 106 6.16 9.29 9.31
CA THR A 106 6.14 9.55 7.88
C THR A 106 4.73 9.39 7.31
N GLU A 107 4.02 8.34 7.73
CA GLU A 107 2.64 8.11 7.33
C GLU A 107 1.72 9.25 7.79
N PHE A 108 1.74 9.57 9.10
CA PHE A 108 0.93 10.68 9.65
C PHE A 108 1.21 12.02 8.97
N ILE A 109 2.48 12.34 8.71
CA ILE A 109 2.78 13.60 8.04
C ILE A 109 2.44 13.53 6.55
N CYS A 110 2.51 12.37 5.90
CA CYS A 110 2.07 12.23 4.51
C CYS A 110 0.59 12.60 4.38
N PHE A 111 -0.26 12.02 5.24
CA PHE A 111 -1.69 12.36 5.30
C PHE A 111 -1.92 13.81 5.72
N GLY A 112 -1.28 14.25 6.82
CA GLY A 112 -1.50 15.59 7.35
C GLY A 112 -1.01 16.71 6.45
N SER A 113 0.14 16.53 5.79
CA SER A 113 0.67 17.51 4.83
C SER A 113 -0.22 17.64 3.60
N ALA A 114 -0.80 16.54 3.11
CA ALA A 114 -1.76 16.59 2.02
C ALA A 114 -3.05 17.31 2.45
N LEU A 115 -3.60 17.00 3.63
CA LEU A 115 -4.81 17.63 4.14
C LEU A 115 -4.66 19.11 4.49
N VAL A 116 -3.44 19.59 4.84
CA VAL A 116 -3.19 21.01 5.11
C VAL A 116 -2.74 21.74 3.85
N PHE A 117 -1.59 21.34 3.29
CA PHE A 117 -0.98 22.05 2.17
C PHE A 117 -1.66 21.71 0.84
N GLY A 118 -2.05 20.45 0.64
CA GLY A 118 -2.80 20.05 -0.54
C GLY A 118 -4.17 20.73 -0.58
N TRP A 119 -4.91 20.72 0.54
CA TRP A 119 -6.16 21.49 0.65
C TRP A 119 -5.96 22.98 0.41
N MET A 120 -4.88 23.58 0.94
CA MET A 120 -4.57 24.99 0.71
C MET A 120 -4.31 25.28 -0.78
N ILE A 121 -3.56 24.43 -1.47
CA ILE A 121 -3.33 24.53 -2.93
C ILE A 121 -4.66 24.47 -3.68
N LEU A 122 -5.52 23.50 -3.34
CA LEU A 122 -6.85 23.39 -3.95
C LEU A 122 -7.68 24.64 -3.71
N LYS A 123 -7.77 25.11 -2.47
CA LYS A 123 -8.59 26.29 -2.16
C LYS A 123 -8.12 27.57 -2.83
N VAL A 124 -6.82 27.76 -3.01
CA VAL A 124 -6.24 28.99 -3.58
C VAL A 124 -6.25 28.95 -5.12
N PHE A 125 -5.92 27.82 -5.73
CA PHE A 125 -5.70 27.74 -7.18
C PHE A 125 -6.82 26.99 -7.92
N PHE A 126 -7.64 26.21 -7.23
CA PHE A 126 -8.66 25.31 -7.78
C PHE A 126 -9.93 25.31 -6.94
N SER A 127 -10.53 26.49 -6.71
CA SER A 127 -11.65 26.67 -5.77
C SER A 127 -12.88 25.80 -6.06
N ASP A 128 -13.04 25.33 -7.29
CA ASP A 128 -14.15 24.48 -7.72
C ASP A 128 -13.93 22.99 -7.39
N VAL A 129 -12.71 22.61 -6.97
CA VAL A 129 -12.37 21.25 -6.56
C VAL A 129 -12.69 21.09 -5.07
N PHE A 130 -13.40 20.02 -4.73
CA PHE A 130 -13.75 19.70 -3.35
C PHE A 130 -12.50 19.48 -2.48
N GLY A 131 -12.55 19.89 -1.21
CA GLY A 131 -11.37 19.94 -0.35
C GLY A 131 -10.76 18.57 -0.07
N GLU A 132 -11.59 17.55 0.11
CA GLU A 132 -11.20 16.17 0.43
C GLU A 132 -10.46 15.50 -0.73
N PHE A 133 -10.44 16.10 -1.90
CA PHE A 133 -9.60 15.68 -3.02
C PHE A 133 -8.13 15.57 -2.59
N SER A 134 -7.68 16.43 -1.67
CA SER A 134 -6.31 16.35 -1.15
C SER A 134 -6.02 15.06 -0.37
N LEU A 135 -7.03 14.42 0.21
CA LEU A 135 -6.87 13.14 0.92
C LEU A 135 -6.61 11.97 -0.03
N LEU A 136 -7.02 12.08 -1.30
CA LEU A 136 -6.80 11.04 -2.29
C LEU A 136 -5.32 10.93 -2.71
N LEU A 137 -4.53 11.99 -2.51
CA LEU A 137 -3.09 11.98 -2.74
C LEU A 137 -2.37 10.96 -1.85
N PRO A 138 -2.37 11.07 -0.50
CA PRO A 138 -1.70 10.10 0.37
C PRO A 138 -2.36 8.72 0.32
N ALA A 139 -3.66 8.65 0.06
CA ALA A 139 -4.37 7.39 -0.18
C ALA A 139 -3.76 6.62 -1.37
N GLY A 140 -3.53 7.29 -2.50
CA GLY A 140 -2.88 6.66 -3.66
C GLY A 140 -1.37 6.48 -3.48
N TYR A 141 -0.67 7.51 -2.97
CA TYR A 141 0.79 7.51 -2.89
C TYR A 141 1.32 6.55 -1.82
N CYS A 142 0.90 6.69 -0.57
CA CYS A 142 1.44 5.86 0.52
C CYS A 142 0.70 4.52 0.62
N GLY A 143 -0.61 4.55 0.38
CA GLY A 143 -1.49 3.40 0.52
C GLY A 143 -1.72 2.60 -0.77
N GLY A 144 -1.17 3.06 -1.89
CA GLY A 144 -1.33 2.42 -3.19
C GLY A 144 -2.79 2.32 -3.64
N HIS A 145 -3.02 1.39 -4.56
CA HIS A 145 -4.35 1.14 -5.11
C HIS A 145 -5.37 0.68 -4.05
N GLY A 146 -4.92 0.08 -2.95
CA GLY A 146 -5.78 -0.39 -1.85
C GLY A 146 -6.42 0.73 -1.04
N TYR A 147 -5.65 1.72 -0.60
CA TYR A 147 -6.23 2.87 0.12
C TYR A 147 -6.92 3.82 -0.82
N ALA A 148 -6.41 4.00 -2.04
CA ALA A 148 -7.12 4.71 -3.09
C ALA A 148 -8.55 4.18 -3.28
N SER A 149 -8.74 2.86 -3.36
CA SER A 149 -10.07 2.26 -3.44
C SER A 149 -10.89 2.48 -2.17
N THR A 150 -10.29 2.24 -1.00
CA THR A 150 -11.01 2.30 0.28
C THR A 150 -11.46 3.71 0.63
N ILE A 151 -10.51 4.65 0.67
CA ILE A 151 -10.76 6.06 0.98
C ILE A 151 -11.60 6.68 -0.12
N GLY A 152 -11.35 6.33 -1.39
CA GLY A 152 -12.18 6.75 -2.51
C GLY A 152 -13.64 6.33 -2.35
N THR A 153 -13.91 5.07 -1.98
CA THR A 153 -15.28 4.59 -1.72
C THR A 153 -15.90 5.30 -0.52
N ALA A 154 -15.15 5.50 0.57
CA ALA A 154 -15.65 6.22 1.73
C ALA A 154 -16.04 7.66 1.38
N LEU A 155 -15.20 8.38 0.64
CA LEU A 155 -15.50 9.75 0.19
C LEU A 155 -16.66 9.79 -0.81
N ASN A 156 -16.76 8.82 -1.72
CA ASN A 156 -17.91 8.68 -2.61
C ASN A 156 -19.21 8.55 -1.82
N ASN A 157 -19.24 7.69 -0.79
CA ASN A 157 -20.40 7.48 0.08
C ASN A 157 -20.73 8.72 0.93
N LEU A 158 -19.71 9.40 1.48
CA LEU A 158 -19.89 10.56 2.35
C LEU A 158 -20.30 11.83 1.58
N LEU A 159 -19.81 12.01 0.35
CA LEU A 159 -20.01 13.22 -0.45
C LEU A 159 -21.05 13.04 -1.57
N GLY A 160 -21.60 11.83 -1.75
CA GLY A 160 -22.52 11.51 -2.85
C GLY A 160 -21.86 11.59 -4.23
N ARG A 161 -20.61 11.12 -4.33
CA ARG A 161 -19.79 11.19 -5.55
C ARG A 161 -19.51 9.79 -6.10
N GLU A 162 -19.00 9.74 -7.33
CA GLU A 162 -18.60 8.49 -7.98
C GLU A 162 -17.13 8.50 -8.45
N ASP A 163 -16.49 9.67 -8.49
CA ASP A 163 -15.17 9.88 -9.10
C ASP A 163 -13.98 9.69 -8.13
N CYS A 164 -14.19 9.65 -6.80
CA CYS A 164 -13.09 9.64 -5.83
C CYS A 164 -12.21 8.39 -5.94
N VAL A 165 -12.81 7.21 -6.20
CA VAL A 165 -12.05 5.97 -6.42
C VAL A 165 -11.12 6.13 -7.62
N GLN A 166 -11.62 6.63 -8.75
CA GLN A 166 -10.84 6.78 -9.99
C GLN A 166 -9.71 7.80 -9.84
N ILE A 167 -9.97 8.91 -9.14
CA ILE A 167 -8.95 9.91 -8.79
C ILE A 167 -7.87 9.26 -7.91
N GLY A 168 -8.27 8.52 -6.87
CA GLY A 168 -7.34 7.78 -6.01
C GLY A 168 -6.48 6.77 -6.79
N GLN A 169 -7.07 5.99 -7.69
CA GLN A 169 -6.34 5.03 -8.53
C GLN A 169 -5.32 5.72 -9.44
N THR A 170 -5.63 6.93 -9.90
CA THR A 170 -4.72 7.77 -10.68
C THR A 170 -3.52 8.20 -9.82
N PHE A 171 -3.76 8.69 -8.60
CA PHE A 171 -2.69 8.99 -7.65
C PHE A 171 -1.84 7.76 -7.31
N ALA A 172 -2.45 6.59 -7.16
CA ALA A 172 -1.72 5.34 -6.91
C ALA A 172 -0.77 4.97 -8.06
N THR A 173 -1.25 5.10 -9.29
CA THR A 173 -0.43 4.83 -10.49
C THR A 173 0.73 5.82 -10.62
N LEU A 174 0.45 7.12 -10.48
CA LEU A 174 1.46 8.18 -10.57
C LEU A 174 2.46 8.10 -9.42
N GLY A 175 2.00 7.79 -8.22
CA GLY A 175 2.81 7.49 -7.05
C GLY A 175 3.79 6.38 -7.38
N LEU A 176 3.29 5.18 -7.70
CA LEU A 176 4.12 4.00 -8.00
C LEU A 176 5.20 4.29 -9.07
N LEU A 177 4.85 5.03 -10.13
CA LEU A 177 5.81 5.44 -11.16
C LEU A 177 6.87 6.42 -10.60
N THR A 178 6.46 7.37 -9.77
CA THR A 178 7.34 8.30 -9.06
C THR A 178 8.29 7.53 -8.12
N GLY A 179 7.80 6.54 -7.39
CA GLY A 179 8.61 5.72 -6.49
C GLY A 179 9.65 4.89 -7.23
N LEU A 180 9.28 4.22 -8.31
CA LEU A 180 10.21 3.43 -9.12
C LEU A 180 11.24 4.31 -9.84
N ILE A 181 10.79 5.27 -10.64
CA ILE A 181 11.66 6.09 -11.48
C ILE A 181 12.47 7.05 -10.60
N GLY A 182 11.79 7.77 -9.70
CA GLY A 182 12.42 8.69 -8.77
C GLY A 182 13.37 7.98 -7.82
N GLY A 183 13.00 6.79 -7.33
CA GLY A 183 13.83 5.97 -6.46
C GLY A 183 15.13 5.56 -7.15
N ILE A 184 15.06 5.06 -8.38
CA ILE A 184 16.25 4.69 -9.17
C ILE A 184 17.15 5.91 -9.43
N ILE A 185 16.57 7.06 -9.79
CA ILE A 185 17.33 8.31 -9.98
C ILE A 185 18.04 8.68 -8.68
N PHE A 186 17.34 8.59 -7.55
CA PHE A 186 17.84 8.99 -6.25
C PHE A 186 18.97 8.08 -5.76
N ILE A 187 18.85 6.76 -5.98
CA ILE A 187 19.91 5.78 -5.73
C ILE A 187 21.15 6.12 -6.56
N ASN A 188 20.99 6.37 -7.87
CA ASN A 188 22.12 6.74 -8.74
C ASN A 188 22.84 8.00 -8.24
N ILE A 189 22.11 9.00 -7.75
CA ILE A 189 22.68 10.22 -7.18
C ILE A 189 23.49 9.90 -5.91
N MET A 190 22.96 9.08 -5.00
CA MET A 190 23.63 8.77 -3.73
C MET A 190 24.84 7.83 -3.89
N VAL A 191 24.79 6.91 -4.86
CA VAL A 191 25.94 6.10 -5.25
C VAL A 191 27.08 6.99 -5.75
N ARG A 192 26.78 7.97 -6.61
CA ARG A 192 27.80 8.94 -7.09
C ARG A 192 28.38 9.81 -5.98
N LYS A 193 27.60 10.06 -4.92
CA LYS A 193 28.05 10.80 -3.73
C LYS A 193 28.79 9.93 -2.71
N GLY A 194 28.82 8.60 -2.88
CA GLY A 194 29.46 7.68 -1.95
C GLY A 194 28.70 7.51 -0.62
N GLU A 195 27.40 7.77 -0.60
CA GLU A 195 26.56 7.72 0.63
C GLU A 195 25.88 6.34 0.83
N THR A 196 26.05 5.41 -0.12
CA THR A 196 25.56 4.01 -0.05
C THR A 196 26.60 3.09 0.62
N HIS A 197 26.16 2.21 1.52
CA HIS A 197 27.07 1.31 2.24
C HIS A 197 27.40 0.03 1.46
N PHE A 198 26.43 -0.55 0.75
CA PHE A 198 26.58 -1.89 0.17
C PHE A 198 26.82 -1.89 -1.35
N ILE A 199 26.57 -0.77 -2.02
CA ILE A 199 26.76 -0.65 -3.47
C ILE A 199 27.67 0.52 -3.83
N LYS A 200 28.60 0.29 -4.76
CA LYS A 200 29.50 1.31 -5.35
C LYS A 200 29.17 1.64 -6.81
N LYS A 201 28.43 0.75 -7.47
CA LYS A 201 27.78 0.93 -8.75
C LYS A 201 26.39 0.35 -8.63
N VAL A 202 25.44 0.92 -9.35
CA VAL A 202 24.14 0.26 -9.57
C VAL A 202 24.39 -0.87 -10.56
N ASP A 203 25.02 -1.95 -10.09
CA ASP A 203 25.03 -3.19 -10.82
C ASP A 203 23.59 -3.70 -10.84
N SER A 204 23.12 -4.10 -12.02
CA SER A 204 21.73 -4.50 -12.19
C SER A 204 21.43 -5.67 -11.25
N LEU A 205 20.37 -5.54 -10.44
CA LEU A 205 19.86 -6.60 -9.56
C LEU A 205 19.91 -8.00 -10.22
N PRO A 206 20.01 -9.07 -9.41
CA PRO A 206 19.87 -10.44 -9.90
C PRO A 206 18.74 -10.60 -10.90
N GLU A 207 18.97 -11.42 -11.92
CA GLU A 207 18.08 -11.56 -13.08
C GLU A 207 16.62 -11.84 -12.67
N GLU A 208 16.41 -12.63 -11.61
CA GLU A 208 15.09 -12.96 -11.07
C GLU A 208 14.23 -11.75 -10.68
N TYR A 209 14.83 -10.65 -10.20
CA TYR A 209 14.09 -9.44 -9.85
C TYR A 209 13.73 -8.61 -11.08
N ARG A 210 14.55 -8.71 -12.13
CA ARG A 210 14.38 -8.00 -13.39
C ARG A 210 13.33 -8.66 -14.26
N THR A 211 13.47 -9.96 -14.48
CA THR A 211 12.56 -10.75 -15.34
C THR A 211 11.29 -11.18 -14.60
N GLY A 212 11.38 -11.36 -13.27
CA GLY A 212 10.32 -11.97 -12.46
C GLY A 212 10.35 -13.51 -12.47
N ILE A 213 11.34 -14.13 -13.13
CA ILE A 213 11.49 -15.59 -13.19
C ILE A 213 12.53 -16.03 -12.18
N VAL A 214 12.12 -16.91 -11.26
CA VAL A 214 13.01 -17.45 -10.23
C VAL A 214 13.67 -18.74 -10.74
N PRO A 215 15.02 -18.80 -10.80
CA PRO A 215 15.76 -20.03 -11.15
C PRO A 215 15.39 -21.19 -10.23
N ILE A 216 15.42 -22.42 -10.75
CA ILE A 216 14.99 -23.64 -10.03
C ILE A 216 15.69 -23.76 -8.68
N GLU A 217 17.00 -23.49 -8.60
CA GLU A 217 17.76 -23.61 -7.35
C GLU A 217 17.37 -22.59 -6.27
N LYS A 218 16.69 -21.49 -6.65
CA LYS A 218 16.28 -20.41 -5.75
C LYS A 218 14.78 -20.43 -5.44
N GLN A 219 14.03 -21.41 -5.96
CA GLN A 219 12.60 -21.52 -5.72
C GLN A 219 12.34 -21.91 -4.27
N ASN A 220 11.36 -21.23 -3.65
CA ASN A 220 10.96 -21.45 -2.26
C ASN A 220 9.57 -22.09 -2.21
N SER A 221 9.31 -22.91 -1.18
CA SER A 221 7.97 -23.44 -0.92
C SER A 221 6.97 -22.30 -0.64
N MET A 222 5.76 -22.43 -1.21
CA MET A 222 4.68 -21.46 -1.06
C MET A 222 3.98 -21.52 0.31
N GLY A 223 4.12 -22.62 1.04
CA GLY A 223 3.46 -22.85 2.33
C GLY A 223 3.38 -24.33 2.68
N ASN A 224 2.81 -24.64 3.85
CA ASN A 224 2.57 -26.02 4.26
C ASN A 224 1.13 -26.46 3.95
N GLU A 225 0.95 -27.73 3.60
CA GLU A 225 -0.37 -28.35 3.51
C GLU A 225 -0.91 -28.61 4.92
N THR A 226 -1.81 -27.74 5.39
CA THR A 226 -2.33 -27.80 6.76
C THR A 226 -3.55 -28.68 6.94
N MET A 227 -4.17 -29.11 5.83
CA MET A 227 -5.35 -29.97 5.80
C MET A 227 -5.08 -31.18 4.91
N ASN A 228 -5.77 -32.30 5.18
CA ASN A 228 -5.73 -33.43 4.28
C ASN A 228 -6.63 -33.15 3.05
N PRO A 229 -6.10 -33.18 1.81
CA PRO A 229 -6.88 -32.90 0.60
C PRO A 229 -8.08 -33.83 0.38
N MET A 230 -8.10 -35.03 0.98
CA MET A 230 -9.28 -35.91 0.95
C MET A 230 -10.48 -35.33 1.74
N SER A 231 -10.23 -34.43 2.68
CA SER A 231 -11.28 -33.73 3.44
C SER A 231 -11.61 -32.38 2.83
N ILE A 232 -10.60 -31.54 2.65
CA ILE A 232 -10.72 -30.23 2.02
C ILE A 232 -9.35 -29.86 1.46
N ASP A 233 -9.33 -29.31 0.26
CA ASP A 233 -8.11 -28.76 -0.31
C ASP A 233 -7.53 -27.68 0.63
N PRO A 234 -6.21 -27.71 0.95
CA PRO A 234 -5.61 -26.71 1.83
C PRO A 234 -5.81 -25.27 1.36
N LEU A 235 -5.72 -24.99 0.06
CA LEU A 235 -5.94 -23.64 -0.45
C LEU A 235 -7.41 -23.23 -0.27
N ALA A 236 -8.35 -24.15 -0.53
CA ALA A 236 -9.78 -23.93 -0.28
C ALA A 236 -10.08 -23.63 1.19
N TRP A 237 -9.41 -24.30 2.15
CA TRP A 237 -9.56 -24.03 3.59
C TRP A 237 -9.17 -22.58 3.95
N HIS A 238 -7.99 -22.12 3.51
CA HIS A 238 -7.52 -20.75 3.76
C HIS A 238 -8.42 -19.72 3.06
N PHE A 239 -8.78 -19.98 1.81
CA PHE A 239 -9.68 -19.12 1.05
C PHE A 239 -11.06 -18.98 1.72
N ALA A 240 -11.61 -20.09 2.24
CA ALA A 240 -12.87 -20.07 2.97
C ALA A 240 -12.80 -19.26 4.27
N LEU A 241 -11.70 -19.34 5.02
CA LEU A 241 -11.51 -18.53 6.23
C LEU A 241 -11.42 -17.04 5.92
N THR A 242 -10.70 -16.67 4.86
CA THR A 242 -10.62 -15.28 4.39
C THR A 242 -12.00 -14.75 3.99
N PHE A 243 -12.79 -15.52 3.23
CA PHE A 243 -14.14 -15.12 2.85
C PHE A 243 -15.12 -15.10 4.03
N LEU A 244 -14.93 -15.99 5.02
CA LEU A 244 -15.68 -15.97 6.26
C LEU A 244 -15.43 -14.67 7.04
N ALA A 245 -14.17 -14.23 7.13
CA ALA A 245 -13.84 -12.94 7.74
C ALA A 245 -14.48 -11.77 6.97
N PHE A 246 -14.44 -11.80 5.63
CA PHE A 246 -15.10 -10.79 4.80
C PHE A 246 -16.62 -10.74 5.04
N ILE A 247 -17.33 -11.88 4.99
CA ILE A 247 -18.80 -11.88 5.15
C ILE A 247 -19.23 -11.45 6.55
N ILE A 248 -18.45 -11.77 7.59
CA ILE A 248 -18.69 -11.27 8.95
C ILE A 248 -18.56 -9.74 8.97
N GLY A 249 -17.47 -9.20 8.41
CA GLY A 249 -17.25 -7.75 8.34
C GLY A 249 -18.32 -7.01 7.53
N TYR A 250 -18.70 -7.54 6.37
CA TYR A 250 -19.72 -6.97 5.50
C TYR A 250 -21.14 -7.06 6.08
N THR A 251 -21.46 -8.17 6.75
CA THR A 251 -22.75 -8.31 7.46
C THR A 251 -22.85 -7.32 8.61
N PHE A 252 -21.77 -7.16 9.38
CA PHE A 252 -21.70 -6.14 10.42
C PHE A 252 -21.83 -4.73 9.85
N TYR A 253 -21.20 -4.45 8.70
CA TYR A 253 -21.35 -3.18 7.99
C TYR A 253 -22.82 -2.84 7.70
N ASN A 254 -23.53 -3.77 7.05
CA ASN A 254 -24.95 -3.61 6.72
C ASN A 254 -25.84 -3.53 7.96
N TRP A 255 -25.41 -4.13 9.07
CA TRP A 255 -26.14 -4.07 10.34
C TRP A 255 -25.99 -2.70 11.01
N TYR A 256 -24.77 -2.20 11.22
CA TYR A 256 -24.57 -0.94 11.95
C TYR A 256 -25.06 0.27 11.16
N LYS A 257 -24.95 0.26 9.81
CA LYS A 257 -25.43 1.36 8.95
C LYS A 257 -26.93 1.60 9.05
N LYS A 258 -27.73 0.61 9.49
CA LYS A 258 -29.16 0.80 9.76
C LYS A 258 -29.43 1.72 10.95
N TYR A 259 -28.49 1.80 11.89
CA TYR A 259 -28.63 2.58 13.12
C TYR A 259 -27.80 3.87 13.10
N LEU A 260 -26.67 3.87 12.38
CA LEU A 260 -25.71 4.98 12.30
C LEU A 260 -25.38 5.27 10.83
N PRO A 261 -26.32 5.88 10.05
CA PRO A 261 -26.13 6.09 8.62
C PRO A 261 -25.03 7.11 8.31
N ASP A 262 -24.82 8.09 9.19
CA ASP A 262 -23.84 9.18 9.00
C ASP A 262 -22.39 8.76 9.30
N ILE A 263 -22.19 7.57 9.85
CA ILE A 263 -20.85 7.02 10.12
C ILE A 263 -20.48 6.08 8.98
N GLU A 264 -19.35 6.36 8.34
CA GLU A 264 -18.79 5.53 7.28
C GLU A 264 -17.50 4.85 7.74
N VAL A 265 -17.61 3.60 8.20
CA VAL A 265 -16.45 2.74 8.45
C VAL A 265 -16.23 1.84 7.24
N PRO A 266 -15.06 1.90 6.57
CA PRO A 266 -14.80 1.07 5.41
C PRO A 266 -14.90 -0.43 5.69
N VAL A 267 -15.52 -1.19 4.78
CA VAL A 267 -15.74 -2.64 4.93
C VAL A 267 -14.42 -3.38 5.13
N MET A 268 -13.35 -2.92 4.47
CA MET A 268 -12.00 -3.45 4.63
C MET A 268 -11.53 -3.48 6.09
N CYS A 269 -11.77 -2.40 6.86
CA CYS A 269 -11.37 -2.32 8.26
C CYS A 269 -12.18 -3.31 9.12
N LEU A 270 -13.48 -3.44 8.84
CA LEU A 270 -14.37 -4.36 9.54
C LEU A 270 -14.04 -5.83 9.22
N ALA A 271 -13.72 -6.13 7.97
CA ALA A 271 -13.28 -7.44 7.53
C ALA A 271 -11.95 -7.84 8.19
N MET A 272 -11.02 -6.90 8.34
CA MET A 272 -9.77 -7.15 9.07
C MET A 272 -10.02 -7.46 10.56
N ILE A 273 -10.88 -6.69 11.24
CA ILE A 273 -11.24 -6.95 12.63
C ILE A 273 -11.89 -8.34 12.76
N ALA A 274 -12.78 -8.70 11.83
CA ALA A 274 -13.36 -10.04 11.78
C ALA A 274 -12.29 -11.12 11.60
N GLY A 275 -11.28 -10.91 10.74
CA GLY A 275 -10.14 -11.82 10.56
C GLY A 275 -9.31 -11.98 11.84
N VAL A 276 -9.07 -10.90 12.58
CA VAL A 276 -8.39 -10.95 13.89
C VAL A 276 -9.20 -11.75 14.91
N ILE A 277 -10.51 -11.53 14.97
CA ILE A 277 -11.42 -12.28 15.87
C ILE A 277 -11.42 -13.76 15.48
N LEU A 278 -11.52 -14.07 14.19
CA LEU A 278 -11.52 -15.43 13.66
C LEU A 278 -10.20 -16.15 14.02
N GLN A 279 -9.05 -15.52 13.81
CA GLN A 279 -7.76 -16.09 14.19
C GLN A 279 -7.65 -16.32 15.70
N LYS A 280 -8.15 -15.38 16.53
CA LYS A 280 -8.16 -15.53 17.99
C LYS A 280 -9.04 -16.71 18.45
N ILE A 281 -10.17 -16.93 17.77
CA ILE A 281 -11.03 -18.11 18.04
C ILE A 281 -10.27 -19.38 17.64
N LEU A 282 -9.71 -19.45 16.43
CA LEU A 282 -8.95 -20.61 15.96
C LEU A 282 -7.79 -20.97 16.90
N ASN A 283 -7.06 -19.98 17.39
CA ASN A 283 -5.95 -20.15 18.35
C ASN A 283 -6.37 -20.80 19.68
N LYS A 284 -7.66 -20.73 20.05
CA LYS A 284 -8.22 -21.37 21.25
C LYS A 284 -8.82 -22.75 20.99
N THR A 285 -8.81 -23.21 19.74
CA THR A 285 -9.36 -24.51 19.33
C THR A 285 -8.25 -25.45 18.88
N ARG A 286 -8.61 -26.71 18.61
CA ARG A 286 -7.72 -27.69 17.96
C ARG A 286 -7.26 -27.28 16.55
N PHE A 287 -7.89 -26.25 15.96
CA PHE A 287 -7.59 -25.76 14.61
C PHE A 287 -6.51 -24.68 14.57
N LYS A 288 -5.84 -24.40 15.70
CA LYS A 288 -4.76 -23.39 15.77
C LYS A 288 -3.70 -23.56 14.68
N ASP A 289 -3.33 -24.81 14.38
CA ASP A 289 -2.25 -25.12 13.45
C ASP A 289 -2.72 -25.38 12.02
N THR A 290 -4.01 -25.16 11.73
CA THR A 290 -4.56 -25.41 10.41
C THR A 290 -4.47 -24.22 9.45
N VAL A 291 -3.95 -23.08 9.92
CA VAL A 291 -3.77 -21.87 9.10
C VAL A 291 -2.27 -21.58 8.95
N ASP A 292 -1.79 -21.68 7.72
CA ASP A 292 -0.42 -21.35 7.33
C ASP A 292 -0.35 -19.90 6.84
N LYS A 293 0.47 -19.11 7.53
CA LYS A 293 0.67 -17.69 7.23
C LYS A 293 1.20 -17.44 5.81
N LYS A 294 2.02 -18.34 5.26
CA LYS A 294 2.57 -18.16 3.90
C LYS A 294 1.47 -18.35 2.86
N VAL A 295 0.61 -19.36 3.03
CA VAL A 295 -0.54 -19.60 2.14
C VAL A 295 -1.50 -18.40 2.15
N GLU A 296 -1.90 -17.90 3.32
CA GLU A 296 -2.73 -16.68 3.42
C GLU A 296 -2.05 -15.48 2.76
N GLY A 297 -0.74 -15.31 2.98
CA GLY A 297 0.05 -14.27 2.33
C GLY A 297 0.06 -14.38 0.80
N ARG A 298 0.05 -15.61 0.24
CA ARG A 298 -0.06 -15.84 -1.21
C ARG A 298 -1.45 -15.53 -1.76
N ILE A 299 -2.51 -15.85 -1.02
CA ILE A 299 -3.89 -15.44 -1.37
C ILE A 299 -3.96 -13.91 -1.44
N GLY A 300 -3.47 -13.21 -0.41
CA GLY A 300 -3.41 -11.75 -0.41
C GLY A 300 -2.57 -11.17 -1.56
N SER A 301 -1.43 -11.79 -1.87
CA SER A 301 -0.58 -11.38 -3.01
C SER A 301 -1.30 -11.54 -4.34
N MET A 302 -2.01 -12.65 -4.54
CA MET A 302 -2.82 -12.90 -5.75
C MET A 302 -3.87 -11.79 -5.92
N PHE A 303 -4.68 -11.53 -4.89
CA PHE A 303 -5.68 -10.47 -4.95
C PHE A 303 -5.07 -9.08 -5.15
N THR A 304 -3.85 -8.83 -4.66
CA THR A 304 -3.15 -7.57 -4.86
C THR A 304 -2.82 -7.34 -6.34
N ASP A 305 -2.39 -8.38 -7.07
CA ASP A 305 -2.09 -8.24 -8.50
C ASP A 305 -3.34 -7.93 -9.32
N TYR A 306 -4.47 -8.59 -9.04
CA TYR A 306 -5.75 -8.25 -9.68
C TYR A 306 -6.25 -6.87 -9.28
N LEU A 307 -6.13 -6.51 -8.00
CA LEU A 307 -6.50 -5.20 -7.50
C LEU A 307 -5.77 -4.09 -8.26
N VAL A 308 -4.45 -4.21 -8.42
CA VAL A 308 -3.65 -3.22 -9.16
C VAL A 308 -4.04 -3.21 -10.64
N GLY A 309 -4.18 -4.39 -11.25
CA GLY A 309 -4.60 -4.53 -12.64
C GLY A 309 -5.95 -3.84 -12.93
N PHE A 310 -6.98 -4.16 -12.15
CA PHE A 310 -8.30 -3.53 -12.29
C PHE A 310 -8.32 -2.08 -11.84
N GLY A 311 -7.54 -1.71 -10.81
CA GLY A 311 -7.40 -0.34 -10.36
C GLY A 311 -6.93 0.59 -11.49
N ILE A 312 -5.94 0.15 -12.28
CA ILE A 312 -5.45 0.91 -13.43
C ILE A 312 -6.39 0.80 -14.63
N ALA A 313 -6.92 -0.40 -14.93
CA ALA A 313 -7.80 -0.60 -16.07
C ALA A 313 -9.14 0.16 -15.95
N SER A 314 -9.58 0.48 -14.73
CA SER A 314 -10.80 1.22 -14.43
C SER A 314 -10.63 2.74 -14.35
N ILE A 315 -9.43 3.26 -14.58
CA ILE A 315 -9.18 4.71 -14.60
C ILE A 315 -10.02 5.36 -15.70
N SER A 316 -10.79 6.39 -15.35
CA SER A 316 -11.58 7.18 -16.30
C SER A 316 -10.74 8.33 -16.86
N LEU A 317 -10.53 8.33 -18.18
CA LEU A 317 -9.82 9.42 -18.85
C LEU A 317 -10.60 10.73 -18.77
N THR A 318 -11.93 10.66 -18.74
CA THR A 318 -12.80 11.83 -18.54
C THR A 318 -12.56 12.47 -17.18
N VAL A 319 -12.47 11.68 -16.11
CA VAL A 319 -12.18 12.20 -14.76
C VAL A 319 -10.77 12.78 -14.69
N ILE A 320 -9.78 12.12 -15.31
CA ILE A 320 -8.42 12.69 -15.40
C ILE A 320 -8.44 14.03 -16.13
N GLN A 321 -9.16 14.15 -17.25
CA GLN A 321 -9.22 15.41 -18.01
C GLN A 321 -9.83 16.55 -17.17
N SER A 322 -10.87 16.26 -16.39
CA SER A 322 -11.51 17.24 -15.50
C SER A 322 -10.59 17.71 -14.36
N TYR A 323 -9.69 16.86 -13.86
CA TYR A 323 -8.84 17.17 -12.70
C TYR A 323 -7.33 17.14 -13.01
N PHE A 324 -6.93 17.19 -14.26
CA PHE A 324 -5.54 16.95 -14.66
C PHE A 324 -4.56 17.89 -13.96
N VAL A 325 -4.86 19.19 -13.96
CA VAL A 325 -4.00 20.21 -13.35
C VAL A 325 -3.95 20.09 -11.81
N PRO A 326 -5.08 19.95 -11.08
CA PRO A 326 -5.07 19.62 -9.65
C PRO A 326 -4.26 18.36 -9.31
N ILE A 327 -4.41 17.28 -10.08
CA ILE A 327 -3.67 16.03 -9.88
C ILE A 327 -2.16 16.27 -9.97
N LEU A 328 -1.71 16.96 -11.04
CA LEU A 328 -0.29 17.26 -11.21
C LEU A 328 0.27 18.12 -10.09
N ALA A 329 -0.47 19.16 -9.67
CA ALA A 329 -0.05 20.03 -8.57
C ALA A 329 0.13 19.26 -7.26
N LEU A 330 -0.81 18.36 -6.94
CA LEU A 330 -0.72 17.52 -5.75
C LEU A 330 0.36 16.43 -5.88
N CYS A 331 0.63 15.90 -7.08
CA CYS A 331 1.74 14.96 -7.29
C CYS A 331 3.11 15.59 -6.98
N VAL A 332 3.29 16.88 -7.27
CA VAL A 332 4.50 17.61 -6.86
C VAL A 332 4.64 17.60 -5.33
N LEU A 333 3.57 17.91 -4.60
CA LEU A 333 3.56 17.84 -3.13
C LEU A 333 3.86 16.41 -2.63
N GLY A 334 3.19 15.40 -3.19
CA GLY A 334 3.37 13.99 -2.86
C GLY A 334 4.77 13.45 -3.17
N THR A 335 5.52 14.11 -4.06
CA THR A 335 6.93 13.79 -4.36
C THR A 335 7.89 14.54 -3.45
N LEU A 336 7.64 15.82 -3.20
CA LEU A 336 8.50 16.68 -2.38
C LEU A 336 8.57 16.17 -0.93
N TRP A 337 7.45 15.73 -0.37
CA TRP A 337 7.38 15.30 1.02
C TRP A 337 8.29 14.07 1.31
N PRO A 338 8.20 12.96 0.56
CA PRO A 338 9.12 11.83 0.71
C PRO A 338 10.59 12.20 0.49
N ILE A 339 10.91 13.13 -0.42
CA ILE A 339 12.29 13.62 -0.63
C ILE A 339 12.81 14.30 0.63
N ILE A 340 12.02 15.17 1.26
CA ILE A 340 12.36 15.83 2.53
C ILE A 340 12.61 14.77 3.61
N MET A 341 11.74 13.76 3.67
CA MET A 341 11.88 12.67 4.63
C MET A 341 13.20 11.91 4.49
N VAL A 342 13.63 11.59 3.26
CA VAL A 342 14.94 10.94 3.09
C VAL A 342 16.10 11.88 3.40
N LEU A 343 16.14 13.06 2.77
CA LEU A 343 17.33 13.93 2.81
C LEU A 343 17.53 14.58 4.17
N PHE A 344 16.45 14.91 4.86
CA PHE A 344 16.51 15.64 6.12
C PHE A 344 16.30 14.73 7.32
N VAL A 345 15.18 13.99 7.37
CA VAL A 345 14.84 13.18 8.54
C VAL A 345 15.72 11.94 8.60
N GLY A 346 15.81 11.20 7.50
CA GLY A 346 16.61 10.00 7.39
C GLY A 346 18.08 10.22 7.74
N ARG A 347 18.71 11.23 7.13
CA ARG A 347 20.11 11.60 7.38
C ARG A 347 20.40 11.98 8.83
N ASN A 348 19.43 12.59 9.52
CA ASN A 348 19.61 13.11 10.88
C ASN A 348 19.21 12.14 11.99
N LEU A 349 18.25 11.25 11.73
CA LEU A 349 17.65 10.39 12.75
C LEU A 349 18.15 8.93 12.69
N PHE A 350 18.38 8.34 11.51
CA PHE A 350 18.88 6.97 11.43
C PHE A 350 20.32 6.84 11.97
N HIS A 351 20.61 5.72 12.62
CA HIS A 351 21.89 5.47 13.31
C HIS A 351 22.86 4.66 12.48
N ASN A 352 22.34 3.81 11.62
CA ASN A 352 23.05 2.95 10.70
C ASN A 352 22.31 2.95 9.35
N TYR A 353 23.05 2.73 8.27
CA TYR A 353 22.47 2.51 6.94
C TYR A 353 21.37 3.53 6.59
N TRP A 354 21.65 4.81 6.88
CA TRP A 354 20.64 5.87 6.86
C TRP A 354 19.97 5.96 5.51
N PHE A 355 20.73 5.80 4.43
CA PHE A 355 20.21 5.88 3.07
C PHE A 355 19.39 4.64 2.70
N GLU A 356 19.87 3.44 3.04
CA GLU A 356 19.15 2.18 2.81
C GLU A 356 17.79 2.17 3.53
N ARG A 357 17.75 2.62 4.78
CA ARG A 357 16.50 2.77 5.54
C ARG A 357 15.59 3.84 4.95
N SER A 358 16.17 4.94 4.47
CA SER A 358 15.39 6.06 3.93
C SER A 358 14.83 5.79 2.53
N ILE A 359 15.57 5.09 1.66
CA ILE A 359 15.09 4.77 0.31
C ILE A 359 13.91 3.79 0.38
N PHE A 360 13.90 2.90 1.38
CA PHE A 360 12.75 2.07 1.68
C PHE A 360 11.51 2.93 1.99
N ILE A 361 11.64 3.92 2.88
CA ILE A 361 10.56 4.86 3.22
C ILE A 361 10.10 5.65 1.99
N PHE A 362 11.04 6.15 1.19
CA PHE A 362 10.69 6.85 -0.05
C PHE A 362 9.81 5.99 -0.95
N GLY A 363 10.22 4.75 -1.21
CA GLY A 363 9.46 3.83 -2.05
C GLY A 363 8.10 3.43 -1.44
N TRP A 364 8.01 3.32 -0.12
CA TRP A 364 6.73 3.07 0.55
C TRP A 364 5.78 4.27 0.42
N CYS A 365 6.24 5.48 0.69
CA CYS A 365 5.40 6.68 0.65
C CYS A 365 5.03 7.15 -0.77
N THR A 366 5.78 6.70 -1.77
CA THR A 366 5.53 6.98 -3.19
C THR A 366 5.07 5.72 -3.93
N GLY A 367 4.43 4.79 -3.25
CA GLY A 367 3.76 3.68 -3.92
C GLY A 367 3.20 2.73 -2.89
N VAL A 368 3.98 1.71 -2.57
CA VAL A 368 3.62 0.67 -1.60
C VAL A 368 4.89 0.07 -1.01
N VAL A 369 4.74 -0.70 0.07
CA VAL A 369 5.82 -1.47 0.69
C VAL A 369 6.62 -2.27 -0.34
N ALA A 370 5.97 -2.82 -1.37
CA ALA A 370 6.65 -3.55 -2.45
C ALA A 370 7.67 -2.69 -3.22
N ILE A 371 7.35 -1.42 -3.49
CA ILE A 371 8.28 -0.47 -4.13
C ILE A 371 9.43 -0.14 -3.18
N GLY A 372 9.13 0.12 -1.91
CA GLY A 372 10.15 0.27 -0.86
C GLY A 372 11.12 -0.91 -0.80
N THR A 373 10.60 -2.16 -0.82
CA THR A 373 11.44 -3.37 -0.81
C THR A 373 12.28 -3.51 -2.08
N THR A 374 11.72 -3.13 -3.24
CA THR A 374 12.41 -3.21 -4.53
C THR A 374 13.60 -2.25 -4.55
N LEU A 375 13.38 -0.99 -4.14
CA LEU A 375 14.44 0.01 -4.06
C LEU A 375 15.50 -0.38 -3.02
N LEU A 376 15.08 -0.88 -1.86
CA LEU A 376 16.00 -1.35 -0.83
C LEU A 376 16.87 -2.49 -1.34
N ARG A 377 16.31 -3.48 -2.06
CA ARG A 377 17.11 -4.57 -2.65
C ARG A 377 18.13 -4.08 -3.66
N ILE A 378 17.87 -2.97 -4.37
CA ILE A 378 18.87 -2.35 -5.25
C ILE A 378 20.05 -1.83 -4.41
N CYS A 379 19.76 -1.18 -3.28
CA CYS A 379 20.79 -0.60 -2.40
C CYS A 379 21.47 -1.61 -1.49
N ASP A 380 20.80 -2.67 -1.11
CA ASP A 380 21.21 -3.70 -0.16
C ASP A 380 20.72 -5.10 -0.64
N PRO A 381 21.37 -5.69 -1.66
CA PRO A 381 20.89 -6.94 -2.28
C PRO A 381 20.91 -8.15 -1.34
N GLU A 382 21.82 -8.16 -0.38
CA GLU A 382 22.00 -9.25 0.59
C GLU A 382 21.23 -8.99 1.90
N MET A 383 20.42 -7.92 1.97
CA MET A 383 19.60 -7.54 3.12
C MET A 383 20.38 -7.36 4.43
N LYS A 384 21.63 -6.90 4.36
CA LYS A 384 22.55 -6.75 5.51
C LYS A 384 22.21 -5.55 6.41
N SER A 385 21.43 -4.59 5.92
CA SER A 385 21.02 -3.41 6.69
C SER A 385 20.04 -3.72 7.83
N GLY A 386 19.40 -4.89 7.79
CA GLY A 386 18.32 -5.26 8.72
C GLY A 386 17.01 -4.49 8.52
N THR A 387 16.93 -3.63 7.49
CA THR A 387 15.81 -2.69 7.31
C THR A 387 14.45 -3.39 7.20
N LEU A 388 14.34 -4.48 6.43
CA LEU A 388 13.06 -5.20 6.30
C LEU A 388 12.68 -5.99 7.55
N ASP A 389 13.65 -6.50 8.30
CA ASP A 389 13.37 -7.24 9.54
C ASP A 389 12.85 -6.28 10.62
N ASP A 390 13.51 -5.11 10.74
CA ASP A 390 13.08 -4.04 11.64
C ASP A 390 11.70 -3.51 11.24
N TYR A 391 11.51 -3.26 9.93
CA TYR A 391 10.22 -2.83 9.40
C TYR A 391 9.14 -3.87 9.65
N GLY A 392 9.39 -5.16 9.37
CA GLY A 392 8.40 -6.22 9.57
C GLY A 392 7.96 -6.34 11.03
N THR A 393 8.89 -6.14 11.97
CA THR A 393 8.59 -6.09 13.41
C THR A 393 7.77 -4.86 13.76
N ALA A 394 8.20 -3.66 13.33
CA ALA A 394 7.47 -2.41 13.53
C ALA A 394 6.07 -2.44 12.91
N TYR A 395 5.96 -3.01 11.72
CA TYR A 395 4.75 -3.02 10.90
C TYR A 395 3.59 -3.76 11.56
N SER A 396 3.87 -4.75 12.41
CA SER A 396 2.85 -5.47 13.18
C SER A 396 1.95 -4.54 14.01
N VAL A 397 2.51 -3.43 14.50
CA VAL A 397 1.80 -2.38 15.25
C VAL A 397 1.32 -1.28 14.31
N ILE A 398 2.17 -0.87 13.36
CA ILE A 398 1.82 0.17 12.37
C ILE A 398 0.53 -0.18 11.67
N SER A 399 0.39 -1.42 11.19
CA SER A 399 -0.79 -1.87 10.45
C SER A 399 -2.09 -1.77 11.25
N ILE A 400 -2.03 -1.82 12.59
CA ILE A 400 -3.20 -1.59 13.44
C ILE A 400 -3.58 -0.12 13.45
N ILE A 401 -2.60 0.78 13.62
CA ILE A 401 -2.80 2.23 13.67
C ILE A 401 -3.25 2.76 12.30
N GLU A 402 -2.61 2.29 11.24
CA GLU A 402 -2.89 2.58 9.84
C GLU A 402 -4.36 2.29 9.48
N VAL A 403 -4.94 1.20 10.00
CA VAL A 403 -6.37 0.91 9.82
C VAL A 403 -7.27 1.98 10.43
N PHE A 404 -6.87 2.60 11.55
CA PHE A 404 -7.61 3.72 12.13
C PHE A 404 -7.44 5.00 11.30
N ILE A 405 -6.25 5.25 10.75
CA ILE A 405 -6.04 6.39 9.83
C ILE A 405 -6.98 6.23 8.62
N VAL A 406 -6.96 5.07 7.97
CA VAL A 406 -7.80 4.82 6.79
C VAL A 406 -9.30 4.86 7.12
N ALA A 407 -9.71 4.41 8.30
CA ALA A 407 -11.12 4.42 8.71
C ALA A 407 -11.62 5.80 9.15
N LEU A 408 -10.82 6.55 9.90
CA LEU A 408 -11.26 7.77 10.57
C LEU A 408 -10.96 9.03 9.75
N THR A 409 -9.84 9.10 9.04
CA THR A 409 -9.41 10.32 8.35
C THR A 409 -10.44 10.80 7.32
N PRO A 410 -11.07 9.96 6.47
CA PRO A 410 -12.12 10.43 5.55
C PRO A 410 -13.34 11.01 6.27
N GLN A 411 -13.84 10.30 7.29
CA GLN A 411 -14.99 10.73 8.10
C GLN A 411 -14.71 12.06 8.81
N LEU A 412 -13.53 12.19 9.43
CA LEU A 412 -13.14 13.38 10.16
C LEU A 412 -12.86 14.54 9.20
N ALA A 413 -12.27 14.29 8.02
CA ALA A 413 -12.00 15.32 7.04
C ALA A 413 -13.30 15.96 6.52
N VAL A 414 -14.33 15.15 6.26
CA VAL A 414 -15.66 15.63 5.84
C VAL A 414 -16.39 16.35 6.97
N SER A 415 -16.33 15.83 8.20
CA SER A 415 -17.11 16.38 9.34
C SER A 415 -16.46 17.57 10.05
N MET A 416 -15.14 17.57 10.20
CA MET A 416 -14.37 18.60 10.93
C MET A 416 -13.58 19.54 10.01
N GLY A 417 -13.45 19.17 8.73
CA GLY A 417 -12.68 19.89 7.72
C GLY A 417 -11.23 19.41 7.60
N CYS A 418 -10.76 19.31 6.35
CA CYS A 418 -9.41 18.85 5.99
C CYS A 418 -8.28 19.53 6.80
N PRO A 419 -8.24 20.88 6.98
CA PRO A 419 -7.10 21.51 7.66
C PRO A 419 -6.97 21.13 9.14
N VAL A 420 -8.11 20.93 9.83
CA VAL A 420 -8.11 20.59 11.25
C VAL A 420 -7.55 19.18 11.44
N VAL A 421 -8.07 18.23 10.68
CA VAL A 421 -7.60 16.84 10.72
C VAL A 421 -6.13 16.75 10.30
N GLY A 422 -5.77 17.44 9.23
CA GLY A 422 -4.40 17.46 8.75
C GLY A 422 -3.41 18.08 9.76
N ALA A 423 -3.82 19.11 10.50
CA ALA A 423 -3.00 19.70 11.56
C ALA A 423 -2.80 18.73 12.74
N VAL A 424 -3.83 17.95 13.10
CA VAL A 424 -3.74 16.91 14.13
C VAL A 424 -2.75 15.81 13.69
N GLU A 425 -2.90 15.29 12.47
CA GLU A 425 -2.01 14.26 11.94
C GLU A 425 -0.56 14.75 11.83
N LEU A 426 -0.34 15.98 11.34
CA LEU A 426 0.97 16.64 11.33
C LEU A 426 1.57 16.72 12.73
N THR A 427 0.77 17.12 13.71
CA THR A 427 1.22 17.26 15.10
C THR A 427 1.64 15.91 15.68
N ILE A 428 0.84 14.85 15.46
CA ILE A 428 1.18 13.50 15.88
C ILE A 428 2.50 13.05 15.25
N GLY A 429 2.64 13.24 13.93
CA GLY A 429 3.86 12.85 13.22
C GLY A 429 5.10 13.62 13.68
N ILE A 430 5.00 14.94 13.91
CA ILE A 430 6.09 15.75 14.45
C ILE A 430 6.46 15.28 15.87
N ILE A 431 5.48 15.00 16.74
CA ILE A 431 5.72 14.47 18.08
C ILE A 431 6.48 13.14 18.01
N LEU A 432 6.10 12.24 17.11
CA LEU A 432 6.79 10.96 16.91
C LEU A 432 8.26 11.16 16.46
N LEU A 433 8.53 12.12 15.56
CA LEU A 433 9.90 12.48 15.18
C LEU A 433 10.68 13.09 16.35
N LEU A 434 10.06 13.92 17.18
CA LEU A 434 10.67 14.52 18.36
C LEU A 434 10.98 13.47 19.43
N ILE A 435 10.08 12.52 19.66
CA ILE A 435 10.31 11.34 20.51
C ILE A 435 11.50 10.55 19.99
N CYS A 436 11.54 10.28 18.68
CA CYS A 436 12.66 9.59 18.05
C CYS A 436 13.99 10.36 18.25
N ALA A 437 13.98 11.67 18.05
CA ALA A 437 15.15 12.51 18.29
C ALA A 437 15.57 12.51 19.77
N HIS A 438 14.62 12.59 20.71
CA HIS A 438 14.92 12.61 22.14
C HIS A 438 15.52 11.30 22.62
N PHE A 439 14.91 10.16 22.32
CA PHE A 439 15.41 8.87 22.82
C PHE A 439 16.69 8.44 22.10
N PHE A 440 16.74 8.61 20.78
CA PHE A 440 17.81 7.99 20.01
C PHE A 440 18.96 8.96 19.67
N LYS A 441 18.76 10.28 19.67
CA LYS A 441 19.85 11.26 19.50
C LYS A 441 20.54 11.60 20.83
N THR A 442 19.82 11.63 21.96
CA THR A 442 20.41 11.92 23.28
C THR A 442 21.28 10.76 23.81
N GLY A 443 20.95 9.51 23.48
CA GLY A 443 21.83 8.36 23.71
C GLY A 443 23.19 8.45 22.99
N ARG A 444 23.30 9.27 21.93
CA ARG A 444 24.58 9.54 21.22
C ARG A 444 25.51 10.47 22.01
N LEU A 445 24.97 11.46 22.73
CA LEU A 445 25.79 12.38 23.53
C LEU A 445 26.43 11.69 24.73
N VAL A 446 25.74 10.71 25.34
CA VAL A 446 26.28 9.93 26.45
C VAL A 446 27.40 8.98 25.99
N LYS A 447 27.25 8.31 24.84
CA LYS A 447 28.31 7.44 24.28
C LYS A 447 29.51 8.20 23.70
N ARG A 448 29.33 9.43 23.21
CA ARG A 448 30.44 10.30 22.75
C ARG A 448 31.19 11.02 23.88
N ARG A 449 30.61 11.11 25.09
CA ARG A 449 31.34 11.59 26.28
C ARG A 449 32.19 10.53 26.95
N ASN A 450 31.95 9.25 26.65
CA ASN A 450 32.64 8.08 27.23
C ASN A 450 33.57 7.35 26.24
N LYS A 451 33.92 8.00 25.12
CA LYS A 451 35.01 7.62 24.23
C LYS A 451 35.86 8.88 24.02
#